data_AF-A0A5D4T8N5-F1
#
_entry.id   AF-A0A5D4T8N5-F1
#
_cell.length_a   1.000
_cell.length_b   1.000
_cell.length_c   1.000
_cell.angle_alpha   90.00
_cell.angle_beta   90.00
_cell.angle_gamma   90.00
#
_symmetry.space_group_name_H-M   'P 1'
#
loop_
_entity.id
_entity.type
_entity.pdbx_description
1 polymer ?
#
loop_
_entity_poly.entity_id
_entity_poly.type
_entity_poly.pdbx_seq_one_letter_code
_entity_poly.pdbx_strand_id
1 'polypeptide(L)'
;MSESLREFLKISEEFNQLDEQKLIISSAIYDRMKENRISYGKLTKNIDGMGPSQITRVLHGKNYNIMTLLKILDFLELELEVKKK
;
A
#
# COMPACT_ATOMS: atom_id res chain seq x y z
N MET A 1 23.37 -14.39 -23.88
CA MET A 1 22.67 -13.40 -23.02
C MET A 1 23.71 -12.75 -22.14
N SER A 2 23.91 -11.44 -22.20
CA SER A 2 24.93 -10.74 -21.40
C SER A 2 24.58 -10.75 -19.92
N GLU A 3 25.60 -10.63 -19.07
CA GLU A 3 25.44 -10.50 -17.61
C GLU A 3 24.57 -9.29 -17.25
N SER A 4 24.78 -8.17 -17.93
CA SER A 4 23.98 -6.95 -17.79
C SER A 4 22.48 -7.14 -18.07
N LEU A 5 22.13 -7.98 -19.03
CA LEU A 5 20.73 -8.24 -19.37
C LEU A 5 20.04 -9.12 -18.32
N ARG A 6 20.77 -10.09 -17.74
CA ARG A 6 20.26 -10.92 -16.65
C ARG A 6 20.00 -10.11 -15.38
N GLU A 7 20.90 -9.20 -15.05
CA GLU A 7 20.76 -8.30 -13.90
C GLU A 7 19.57 -7.35 -14.07
N PHE A 8 19.44 -6.74 -15.26
CA PHE A 8 18.28 -5.91 -15.59
C PHE A 8 16.94 -6.65 -15.45
N LEU A 9 16.87 -7.90 -15.96
CA LEU A 9 15.65 -8.71 -15.88
C LEU A 9 15.29 -9.07 -14.43
N LYS A 10 16.28 -9.43 -13.59
CA LYS A 10 16.05 -9.70 -12.16
C LYS A 10 15.49 -8.48 -11.42
N ILE A 11 16.09 -7.31 -11.65
CA ILE A 11 15.62 -6.04 -11.07
C ILE A 11 14.16 -5.79 -11.47
N SER A 12 13.82 -5.99 -12.74
CA SER A 12 12.44 -5.86 -13.23
C SER A 12 11.46 -6.80 -12.53
N GLU A 13 11.82 -8.07 -12.35
CA GLU A 13 11.00 -9.04 -11.63
C GLU A 13 10.79 -8.63 -10.16
N GLU A 14 11.83 -8.17 -9.48
CA GLU A 14 11.73 -7.67 -8.10
C GLU A 14 10.82 -6.44 -8.00
N PHE A 15 10.91 -5.50 -8.95
CA PHE A 15 10.01 -4.34 -9.00
C PHE A 15 8.56 -4.75 -9.23
N ASN A 16 8.31 -5.71 -10.13
CA ASN A 16 6.95 -6.21 -10.39
C ASN A 16 6.35 -6.87 -9.13
N GLN A 17 7.14 -7.64 -8.39
CA GLN A 17 6.69 -8.26 -7.13
C GLN A 17 6.34 -7.19 -6.07
N LEU A 18 7.13 -6.11 -5.98
CA LEU A 18 6.83 -5.02 -5.04
C LEU A 18 5.51 -4.33 -5.38
N ASP A 19 5.24 -4.10 -6.66
CA ASP A 19 4.00 -3.45 -7.09
C ASP A 19 2.79 -4.38 -6.88
N GLU A 20 2.94 -5.69 -7.09
CA GLU A 20 1.91 -6.67 -6.75
C GLU A 20 1.55 -6.65 -5.25
N GLN A 21 2.56 -6.63 -4.36
CA GLN A 21 2.33 -6.55 -2.91
C GLN A 21 1.60 -5.26 -2.50
N LYS A 22 1.95 -4.12 -3.12
CA LYS A 22 1.25 -2.85 -2.85
C LYS A 22 -0.20 -2.90 -3.29
N LEU A 23 -0.51 -3.56 -4.41
CA LEU A 23 -1.88 -3.74 -4.88
C LEU A 23 -2.69 -4.64 -3.93
N ILE A 24 -2.10 -5.72 -3.42
CA ILE A 24 -2.73 -6.59 -2.41
C ILE A 24 -3.10 -5.78 -1.16
N ILE A 25 -2.16 -4.99 -0.62
CA ILE A 25 -2.39 -4.12 0.54
C ILE A 25 -3.51 -3.10 0.22
N SER A 26 -3.45 -2.46 -0.95
CA SER A 26 -4.46 -1.49 -1.38
C SER A 26 -5.86 -2.11 -1.48
N SER A 27 -5.96 -3.34 -1.99
CA SER A 27 -7.24 -4.05 -2.08
C SER A 27 -7.80 -4.35 -0.69
N ALA A 28 -6.98 -4.89 0.22
CA ALA A 28 -7.40 -5.19 1.58
C ALA A 28 -7.91 -3.94 2.32
N ILE A 29 -7.25 -2.79 2.13
CA ILE A 29 -7.70 -1.50 2.68
C ILE A 29 -9.06 -1.11 2.09
N TYR A 30 -9.26 -1.23 0.78
CA TYR A 30 -10.55 -0.92 0.15
C TYR A 30 -11.69 -1.81 0.64
N ASP A 31 -11.42 -3.11 0.75
CA ASP A 31 -12.42 -4.07 1.20
C ASP A 31 -12.85 -3.75 2.63
N ARG A 32 -11.90 -3.47 3.53
CA ARG A 32 -12.18 -3.02 4.90
C ARG A 32 -12.96 -1.71 4.95
N MET A 33 -12.60 -0.74 4.10
CA MET A 33 -13.35 0.52 3.99
C MET A 33 -14.79 0.27 3.56
N LYS A 34 -15.01 -0.64 2.61
CA LYS A 34 -16.34 -1.00 2.10
C LYS A 34 -17.18 -1.69 3.17
N GLU A 35 -16.62 -2.67 3.87
CA GLU A 35 -17.24 -3.37 5.00
C GLU A 35 -17.72 -2.39 6.07
N ASN A 36 -16.87 -1.44 6.45
CA ASN A 36 -17.14 -0.47 7.50
C ASN A 36 -17.90 0.78 7.01
N ARG A 37 -18.29 0.82 5.73
CA ARG A 37 -18.93 1.99 5.07
C ARG A 37 -18.16 3.29 5.28
N ILE A 38 -16.83 3.21 5.26
CA ILE A 38 -15.92 4.34 5.40
C ILE A 38 -15.68 4.93 4.02
N SER A 39 -16.09 6.17 3.83
CA SER A 39 -15.75 6.92 2.63
C SER A 39 -14.31 7.43 2.70
N TYR A 40 -13.70 7.66 1.54
CA TYR A 40 -12.42 8.35 1.43
C TYR A 40 -12.39 9.65 2.23
N GLY A 41 -13.46 10.47 2.13
CA GLY A 41 -13.56 11.72 2.88
C GLY A 41 -13.64 11.55 4.40
N LYS A 42 -14.19 10.43 4.90
CA LYS A 42 -14.16 10.10 6.32
C LYS A 42 -12.73 9.73 6.74
N LEU A 43 -12.04 8.94 5.94
CA LEU A 43 -10.65 8.56 6.18
C LEU A 43 -9.73 9.80 6.26
N THR A 44 -9.83 10.72 5.30
CA THR A 44 -9.00 11.94 5.26
C THR A 44 -9.27 12.91 6.40
N LYS A 45 -10.47 12.87 7.00
CA LYS A 45 -10.85 13.76 8.11
C LYS A 45 -10.43 13.25 9.48
N ASN A 46 -10.21 11.95 9.63
CA ASN A 46 -9.96 11.33 10.93
C ASN A 46 -8.50 10.89 11.13
N ILE A 47 -7.68 10.91 10.08
CA ILE A 47 -6.26 10.60 10.19
C ILE A 47 -5.46 11.90 10.31
N ASP A 48 -5.03 12.21 11.52
CA ASP A 48 -4.31 13.45 11.82
C ASP A 48 -2.96 13.56 11.10
N GLY A 49 -2.70 14.76 10.60
CA GLY A 49 -1.45 15.11 9.93
C GLY A 49 -1.23 14.40 8.60
N MET A 50 -2.29 13.88 7.95
CA MET A 50 -2.21 13.29 6.62
C MET A 50 -2.98 14.07 5.58
N GLY A 51 -2.28 14.41 4.49
CA GLY A 51 -2.88 15.06 3.33
C GLY A 51 -3.67 14.07 2.46
N PRO A 52 -4.70 14.53 1.72
CA PRO A 52 -5.46 13.71 0.79
C PRO A 52 -4.57 12.96 -0.23
N SER A 53 -3.50 13.60 -0.69
CA SER A 53 -2.56 13.00 -1.65
C SER A 53 -1.79 11.80 -1.06
N GLN A 54 -1.49 11.81 0.24
CA GLN A 54 -0.79 10.70 0.90
C GLN A 54 -1.70 9.48 1.00
N ILE A 55 -2.97 9.68 1.38
CA ILE A 55 -3.98 8.62 1.43
C ILE A 55 -4.20 8.05 0.03
N THR A 56 -4.36 8.92 -0.96
CA THR A 56 -4.57 8.51 -2.36
C THR A 56 -3.45 7.60 -2.85
N ARG A 57 -2.19 7.85 -2.47
CA ARG A 57 -1.07 6.98 -2.88
C ARG A 57 -1.21 5.57 -2.33
N VAL A 58 -1.61 5.41 -1.07
CA VAL A 58 -1.83 4.10 -0.44
C VAL A 58 -2.98 3.37 -1.13
N LEU A 59 -4.11 4.05 -1.31
CA LEU A 59 -5.31 3.50 -1.97
C LEU A 59 -5.14 3.22 -3.46
N HIS A 60 -4.01 3.51 -4.08
CA HIS A 60 -3.76 3.18 -5.48
C HIS A 60 -2.50 2.31 -5.64
N GLY A 61 -2.00 1.73 -4.54
CA GLY A 61 -0.77 0.93 -4.57
C GLY A 61 0.47 1.68 -5.05
N LYS A 62 0.48 3.02 -4.98
CA LYS A 62 1.63 3.85 -5.38
C LYS A 62 2.70 3.85 -4.29
N ASN A 63 3.79 4.57 -4.51
CA ASN A 63 4.81 4.74 -3.48
C ASN A 63 4.30 5.61 -2.32
N TYR A 64 4.40 5.08 -1.11
CA TYR A 64 4.01 5.74 0.14
C TYR A 64 5.02 5.47 1.26
N ASN A 65 4.98 6.28 2.30
CA ASN A 65 5.79 6.06 3.51
C ASN A 65 5.09 5.01 4.40
N ILE A 66 5.87 4.15 5.06
CA ILE A 66 5.34 3.14 6.00
C ILE A 66 4.47 3.77 7.10
N MET A 67 4.82 4.96 7.61
CA MET A 67 4.02 5.68 8.60
C MET A 67 2.64 6.08 8.06
N THR A 68 2.54 6.39 6.76
CA THR A 68 1.26 6.68 6.10
C THR A 68 0.39 5.43 6.05
N LEU A 69 0.97 4.28 5.72
CA LEU A 69 0.27 3.01 5.71
C LEU A 69 -0.20 2.65 7.13
N LEU A 70 0.68 2.67 8.12
CA LEU A 70 0.37 2.31 9.51
C LEU A 70 -0.78 3.14 10.10
N LYS A 71 -0.83 4.45 9.83
CA LYS A 71 -1.94 5.31 10.27
C LYS A 71 -3.29 4.91 9.64
N ILE A 72 -3.29 4.50 8.37
CA ILE A 72 -4.51 4.04 7.70
C ILE A 72 -4.95 2.70 8.29
N LEU A 73 -4.01 1.79 8.52
CA LEU A 73 -4.29 0.48 9.11
C LEU A 73 -4.85 0.61 10.53
N ASP A 74 -4.24 1.46 11.35
CA ASP A 74 -4.70 1.77 12.71
C ASP A 74 -6.14 2.29 12.72
N PHE A 75 -6.45 3.27 11.86
CA PHE A 75 -7.82 3.78 11.71
C PHE A 75 -8.84 2.74 11.23
N LEU A 76 -8.40 1.74 10.46
CA LEU A 76 -9.26 0.69 9.91
C LEU A 76 -9.27 -0.60 10.75
N GLU A 77 -8.57 -0.60 11.88
CA GLU A 77 -8.37 -1.78 12.74
C GLU A 77 -7.79 -2.96 11.95
N LEU A 78 -6.75 -2.69 11.15
CA LEU A 78 -6.00 -3.68 10.39
C LEU A 78 -4.57 -3.78 10.91
N GLU A 79 -3.94 -4.93 10.69
CA GLU A 79 -2.54 -5.18 11.02
C GLU A 79 -1.76 -5.80 9.84
N LEU A 80 -0.44 -5.69 9.88
CA LEU A 80 0.45 -6.37 8.93
C LEU A 80 1.17 -7.51 9.64
N GLU A 81 1.15 -8.69 9.01
CA GLU A 81 1.90 -9.84 9.48
C GLU A 81 3.18 -10.00 8.64
N VAL A 82 4.33 -10.06 9.31
CA VAL A 82 5.63 -10.32 8.65
C VAL A 82 5.89 -11.82 8.64
N LYS A 83 5.92 -12.42 7.45
CA LYS A 83 6.25 -13.84 7.23
C LYS A 83 7.62 -13.98 6.61
N LYS A 84 8.42 -14.92 7.11
CA LYS A 84 9.67 -15.31 6.44
C LYS A 84 9.32 -16.01 5.13
N LYS A 85 10.04 -15.65 4.06
CA LYS A 85 9.97 -16.37 2.78
C LYS A 85 10.66 -17.73 2.90
#